data_AF-A0A1A9RWQ3-F1
#
_entry.id   AF-A0A1A9RWQ3-F1
#
_cell.length_a   1.000
_cell.length_b   1.000
_cell.length_c   1.000
_cell.angle_alpha   90.00
_cell.angle_beta   90.00
_cell.angle_gamma   90.00
#
_symmetry.space_group_name_H-M   'P 1'
#
loop_
_entity.id
_entity.type
_entity.pdbx_description
1 polymer ?
#
loop_
_entity_poly.entity_id
_entity_poly.type
_entity_poly.pdbx_seq_one_letter_code
_entity_poly.pdbx_strand_id
1 'polypeptide(L)'
;MFALNRTLPAFLAATALLLAGCDKIADKAADQIDETQARQEFVTSCAKSANESSKGAINLDAATKLCGCSYDEAASTYSDRNQWKRDLVRYGLKQDDKALEAKLEAAMNTCVERFTKGQL
;
A
#
# COMPACT_ATOMS: atom_id res chain seq x y z
N MET A 1 -10.21 -1.93 -19.81
CA MET A 1 -10.56 -3.34 -19.57
C MET A 1 -9.29 -4.06 -19.11
N PHE A 2 -9.11 -4.25 -17.80
CA PHE A 2 -7.92 -4.95 -17.29
C PHE A 2 -8.32 -6.35 -16.85
N ALA A 3 -7.95 -7.33 -17.67
CA ALA A 3 -8.01 -8.74 -17.32
C ALA A 3 -6.77 -9.09 -16.50
N LEU A 4 -6.86 -9.01 -15.16
CA LEU A 4 -5.87 -9.61 -14.27
C LEU A 4 -6.04 -11.13 -14.34
N ASN A 5 -5.12 -11.81 -15.01
CA ASN A 5 -5.05 -13.26 -15.01
C ASN A 5 -3.69 -13.73 -14.49
N ARG A 6 -3.81 -14.65 -13.52
CA ARG A 6 -2.87 -15.67 -13.05
C ARG A 6 -1.94 -15.39 -11.86
N THR A 7 -2.32 -16.12 -10.81
CA THR A 7 -1.51 -16.80 -9.78
C THR A 7 -0.97 -15.96 -8.63
N LEU A 8 -1.90 -15.50 -7.78
CA LEU A 8 -1.61 -15.39 -6.35
C LEU A 8 -1.37 -16.80 -5.78
N PRO A 9 -0.28 -17.04 -5.03
CA PRO A 9 -0.11 -18.28 -4.29
C PRO A 9 -1.28 -18.48 -3.32
N ALA A 10 -1.72 -19.73 -3.25
CA ALA A 10 -2.98 -20.20 -2.69
C ALA A 10 -3.12 -20.05 -1.16
N PHE A 11 -3.29 -18.81 -0.68
CA PHE A 11 -3.69 -18.53 0.71
C PHE A 11 -4.92 -17.61 0.86
N LEU A 12 -5.68 -17.38 -0.23
CA LEU A 12 -7.00 -16.74 -0.18
C LEU A 12 -8.12 -17.73 -0.52
N ALA A 13 -8.05 -18.93 0.06
CA ALA A 13 -9.11 -19.93 -0.03
C ALA A 13 -9.92 -19.98 1.27
N ALA A 14 -10.52 -18.85 1.65
CA ALA A 14 -11.73 -18.85 2.47
C ALA A 14 -12.39 -17.46 2.45
N THR A 15 -13.71 -17.45 2.34
CA THR A 15 -14.63 -16.34 2.61
C THR A 15 -14.87 -15.30 1.52
N ALA A 16 -15.38 -15.77 0.38
CA ALA A 16 -16.41 -15.05 -0.36
C ALA A 16 -17.78 -15.12 0.36
N LEU A 17 -17.86 -14.68 1.62
CA LEU A 17 -19.13 -14.62 2.37
C LEU A 17 -19.28 -13.25 3.04
N LEU A 18 -20.35 -12.55 2.64
CA LEU A 18 -21.05 -11.48 3.37
C LEU A 18 -20.54 -10.05 3.15
N LEU A 19 -20.99 -9.46 2.04
CA LEU A 19 -20.91 -8.04 1.66
C LEU A 19 -21.64 -7.06 2.61
N ALA A 20 -21.93 -7.45 3.86
CA ALA A 20 -22.49 -6.60 4.92
C ALA A 20 -21.59 -6.53 6.18
N GLY A 21 -20.42 -7.17 6.16
CA GLY A 21 -19.54 -7.31 7.33
C GLY A 21 -18.06 -6.98 7.10
N CYS A 22 -17.71 -6.30 6.00
CA CYS A 22 -16.31 -6.04 5.63
C CYS A 22 -15.51 -5.31 6.71
N ASP A 23 -16.14 -4.45 7.53
CA ASP A 23 -15.44 -3.76 8.62
C ASP A 23 -14.96 -4.72 9.72
N LYS A 24 -15.79 -5.69 10.16
CA LYS A 24 -15.36 -6.68 11.16
C LYS A 24 -14.30 -7.64 10.63
N ILE A 25 -14.31 -7.92 9.33
CA ILE A 25 -13.30 -8.76 8.69
C ILE A 25 -11.99 -7.97 8.55
N ALA A 26 -12.05 -6.68 8.20
CA ALA A 26 -10.89 -5.80 8.17
C ALA A 26 -10.27 -5.62 9.57
N ASP A 27 -11.08 -5.50 10.62
CA ASP A 27 -10.61 -5.44 12.01
C ASP A 27 -9.83 -6.70 12.39
N LYS A 28 -10.42 -7.88 12.14
CA LYS A 28 -9.80 -9.17 12.48
C LYS A 28 -8.60 -9.51 11.58
N ALA A 29 -8.62 -9.08 10.32
CA ALA A 29 -7.50 -9.19 9.42
C ALA A 29 -6.35 -8.30 9.88
N ALA A 30 -6.63 -7.05 10.26
CA ALA A 30 -5.63 -6.10 10.75
C ALA A 30 -4.85 -6.57 11.98
N ASP A 31 -5.51 -7.28 12.89
CA ASP A 31 -4.85 -7.91 14.04
C ASP A 31 -3.88 -9.04 13.65
N GLN A 32 -4.05 -9.62 12.45
CA GLN A 32 -3.22 -10.71 11.92
C GLN A 32 -2.27 -10.27 10.79
N ILE A 33 -2.28 -8.99 10.40
CA ILE A 33 -1.34 -8.49 9.40
C ILE A 33 0.06 -8.47 10.00
N ASP A 34 0.95 -9.21 9.35
CA ASP A 34 2.37 -8.92 9.40
C ASP A 34 2.63 -7.61 8.64
N GLU A 35 2.87 -6.55 9.40
CA GLU A 35 3.08 -5.20 8.87
C GLU A 35 4.36 -5.10 8.04
N THR A 36 5.37 -5.92 8.37
CA THR A 36 6.60 -5.99 7.58
C THR A 36 6.28 -6.55 6.20
N GLN A 37 5.49 -7.62 6.15
CA GLN A 37 5.04 -8.20 4.88
C GLN A 37 4.18 -7.21 4.09
N ALA A 38 3.19 -6.57 4.73
CA ALA A 38 2.33 -5.60 4.08
C ALA A 38 3.11 -4.41 3.49
N ARG A 39 4.11 -3.91 4.24
CA ARG A 39 5.02 -2.88 3.75
C ARG A 39 5.81 -3.37 2.53
N GLN A 40 6.39 -4.57 2.58
CA GLN A 40 7.16 -5.12 1.47
C GLN A 40 6.32 -5.28 0.20
N GLU A 41 5.10 -5.79 0.33
CA GLU A 41 4.16 -5.96 -0.79
C GLU A 41 3.77 -4.60 -1.39
N PHE A 42 3.43 -3.62 -0.54
CA PHE A 42 3.13 -2.26 -0.98
C PHE A 42 4.32 -1.64 -1.73
N VAL A 43 5.51 -1.66 -1.13
CA VAL A 43 6.71 -1.04 -1.70
C VAL A 43 7.08 -1.71 -3.02
N THR A 44 7.05 -3.03 -3.08
CA THR A 44 7.36 -3.78 -4.31
C THR A 44 6.37 -3.45 -5.43
N SER A 45 5.07 -3.45 -5.13
CA SER A 45 4.03 -3.14 -6.11
C SER A 45 4.13 -1.70 -6.61
N CYS A 46 4.24 -0.74 -5.69
CA CYS A 46 4.41 0.68 -5.99
C CYS A 46 5.68 0.93 -6.83
N ALA A 47 6.82 0.35 -6.43
CA ALA A 47 8.09 0.56 -7.13
C ALA A 47 8.06 0.00 -8.55
N LYS A 48 7.47 -1.20 -8.71
CA LYS A 48 7.26 -1.82 -10.02
C LYS A 48 6.35 -0.95 -10.90
N SER A 49 5.20 -0.53 -10.38
CA SER A 49 4.27 0.33 -11.11
C SER A 49 4.89 1.68 -11.50
N ALA A 50 5.68 2.30 -10.62
CA ALA A 50 6.38 3.55 -10.91
C ALA A 50 7.47 3.37 -11.97
N ASN A 51 8.25 2.29 -11.90
CA ASN A 51 9.25 1.96 -12.91
C ASN A 51 8.59 1.72 -14.28
N GLU A 52 7.52 0.94 -14.34
CA GLU A 52 6.78 0.64 -15.57
C GLU A 52 6.10 1.88 -16.15
N SER A 53 5.40 2.68 -15.32
CA SER A 53 4.68 3.88 -15.76
C SER A 53 5.62 4.99 -16.24
N SER A 54 6.81 5.09 -15.64
CA SER A 54 7.86 6.01 -16.08
C SER A 54 8.67 5.48 -17.27
N LYS A 55 8.35 4.29 -17.80
CA LYS A 55 9.11 3.61 -18.86
C LYS A 55 10.60 3.46 -18.53
N GLY A 56 10.91 3.21 -17.26
CA GLY A 56 12.26 3.06 -16.74
C GLY A 56 13.01 4.36 -16.43
N ALA A 57 12.40 5.54 -16.60
CA ALA A 57 13.03 6.81 -16.22
C ALA A 57 13.29 6.90 -14.70
N ILE A 58 12.42 6.28 -13.89
CA ILE A 58 12.68 6.02 -12.47
C ILE A 58 13.12 4.57 -12.35
N ASN A 59 14.37 4.33 -11.95
CA ASN A 59 14.87 2.97 -11.75
C ASN A 59 14.23 2.32 -10.50
N LEU A 60 14.30 0.98 -10.42
CA LEU A 60 13.63 0.21 -9.37
C LEU A 60 14.14 0.54 -7.96
N ASP A 61 15.44 0.83 -7.78
CA ASP A 61 16.01 1.20 -6.48
C ASP A 61 15.48 2.55 -5.98
N ALA A 62 15.50 3.57 -6.86
CA ALA A 62 14.93 4.88 -6.57
C ALA A 62 13.43 4.79 -6.28
N ALA A 63 12.69 4.01 -7.08
CA ALA A 63 11.27 3.79 -6.86
C ALA A 63 11.01 3.05 -5.53
N THR A 64 11.83 2.08 -5.16
CA THR A 64 11.74 1.35 -3.88
C THR A 64 11.94 2.29 -2.70
N LYS A 65 12.95 3.16 -2.75
CA LYS A 65 13.20 4.18 -1.72
C LYS A 65 12.03 5.15 -1.57
N LEU A 66 11.53 5.69 -2.68
CA LEU A 66 10.40 6.61 -2.70
C LEU A 66 9.12 5.96 -2.14
N CYS A 67 8.77 4.77 -2.62
CA CYS A 67 7.59 4.04 -2.15
C CYS A 67 7.72 3.62 -0.68
N GLY A 68 8.92 3.23 -0.23
CA GLY A 68 9.22 2.93 1.17
C GLY A 68 9.03 4.14 2.07
N CYS A 69 9.65 5.27 1.71
CA CYS A 69 9.48 6.54 2.42
C CYS A 69 7.99 6.93 2.49
N SER A 70 7.26 6.82 1.38
CA SER A 70 5.86 7.24 1.32
C SER A 70 4.96 6.39 2.20
N TYR A 71 5.21 5.07 2.24
CA TYR A 71 4.54 4.17 3.17
C TYR A 71 4.80 4.60 4.61
N ASP A 72 6.07 4.81 4.98
CA ASP A 72 6.49 5.12 6.35
C ASP A 72 5.98 6.50 6.81
N GLU A 73 6.01 7.50 5.92
CA GLU A 73 5.50 8.84 6.19
C GLU A 73 3.98 8.83 6.33
N ALA A 74 3.23 8.16 5.44
CA ALA A 74 1.78 8.03 5.58
C ALA A 74 1.41 7.27 6.87
N ALA A 75 2.10 6.17 7.15
CA ALA A 75 2.01 5.41 8.38
C ALA A 75 2.21 6.26 9.64
N SER A 76 3.14 7.22 9.60
CA SER A 76 3.44 8.10 10.73
C SER A 76 2.31 9.08 11.07
N THR A 77 1.39 9.36 10.13
CA THR A 77 0.23 10.23 10.38
C THR A 77 -0.85 9.55 11.23
N TYR A 78 -0.73 8.24 11.47
CA TYR A 78 -1.66 7.46 12.27
C TYR A 78 -1.17 7.37 13.71
N SER A 79 -1.97 7.88 14.65
CA SER A 79 -1.73 7.70 16.09
C SER A 79 -2.00 6.27 16.56
N ASP A 80 -2.90 5.55 15.89
CA ASP A 80 -3.20 4.14 16.14
C ASP A 80 -2.65 3.28 14.97
N ARG A 81 -1.66 2.44 15.27
CA ARG A 81 -1.07 1.53 14.28
C ARG A 81 -2.09 0.52 13.75
N ASN A 82 -3.05 0.09 14.57
CA ASN A 82 -4.09 -0.82 14.12
C ASN A 82 -5.05 -0.14 13.14
N GLN A 83 -5.28 1.16 13.29
CA GLN A 83 -6.04 1.95 12.31
C GLN A 83 -5.33 2.00 10.95
N TRP A 84 -4.02 2.22 10.93
CA TRP A 84 -3.23 2.16 9.69
C TRP A 84 -3.37 0.81 8.99
N LYS A 85 -3.21 -0.29 9.73
CA LYS A 85 -3.35 -1.66 9.21
C LYS A 85 -4.74 -1.92 8.62
N ARG A 86 -5.80 -1.48 9.32
CA ARG A 86 -7.17 -1.61 8.82
C ARG A 86 -7.39 -0.85 7.52
N ASP A 87 -6.94 0.40 7.46
CA ASP A 87 -7.11 1.23 6.27
C ASP A 87 -6.34 0.65 5.07
N LEU A 88 -5.13 0.11 5.29
CA LEU A 88 -4.38 -0.62 4.26
C LEU A 88 -5.12 -1.85 3.74
N VAL A 89 -5.69 -2.68 4.61
CA VAL A 89 -6.49 -3.86 4.18
C VAL A 89 -7.70 -3.40 3.41
N ARG A 90 -8.42 -2.42 3.94
CA ARG A 90 -9.62 -1.89 3.30
C ARG A 90 -9.28 -1.42 1.89
N TYR A 91 -8.19 -0.68 1.74
CA TYR A 91 -7.72 -0.20 0.44
C TYR A 91 -7.30 -1.32 -0.51
N GLY A 92 -6.63 -2.36 0.00
CA GLY A 92 -6.28 -3.55 -0.78
C GLY A 92 -7.51 -4.34 -1.26
N LEU A 93 -8.59 -4.37 -0.47
CA LEU A 93 -9.85 -5.01 -0.82
C LEU A 93 -10.73 -4.14 -1.73
N LYS A 94 -10.71 -2.82 -1.50
CA LYS A 94 -11.54 -1.83 -2.17
C LYS A 94 -10.78 -0.50 -2.25
N GLN A 95 -10.30 -0.19 -3.45
CA GLN A 95 -9.57 1.05 -3.75
C GLN A 95 -10.53 2.24 -3.87
N ASP A 96 -11.31 2.54 -2.83
CA ASP A 96 -12.24 3.68 -2.81
C ASP A 96 -12.07 4.58 -1.57
N ASP A 97 -11.02 4.35 -0.78
CA ASP A 97 -10.69 5.17 0.38
C ASP A 97 -9.87 6.41 -0.02
N LYS A 98 -10.59 7.46 -0.42
CA LYS A 98 -10.00 8.75 -0.81
C LYS A 98 -9.18 9.41 0.31
N ALA A 99 -9.50 9.13 1.58
CA ALA A 99 -8.79 9.74 2.69
C ALA A 99 -7.40 9.10 2.83
N LEU A 100 -7.31 7.78 2.67
CA LEU A 100 -6.03 7.08 2.61
C LEU A 100 -5.21 7.49 1.37
N GLU A 101 -5.85 7.58 0.20
CA GLU A 101 -5.19 8.03 -1.04
C GLU A 101 -4.56 9.42 -0.86
N ALA A 102 -5.30 10.37 -0.30
CA ALA A 102 -4.80 11.71 -0.05
C ALA A 102 -3.59 11.73 0.91
N LYS A 103 -3.59 10.88 1.94
CA LYS A 103 -2.45 10.73 2.86
C LYS A 103 -1.23 10.14 2.14
N LEU A 104 -1.43 9.11 1.33
CA LEU A 104 -0.37 8.48 0.55
C LEU A 104 0.22 9.45 -0.49
N GLU A 105 -0.61 10.27 -1.13
CA GLU A 105 -0.18 11.29 -2.08
C GLU A 105 0.62 12.41 -1.39
N ALA A 106 0.15 12.90 -0.24
CA ALA A 106 0.88 13.90 0.55
C ALA A 106 2.24 13.36 1.04
N ALA A 107 2.27 12.12 1.50
CA ALA A 107 3.49 11.42 1.88
C ALA A 107 4.45 11.27 0.68
N MET A 108 3.94 10.88 -0.49
CA MET A 108 4.74 10.76 -1.71
C MET A 108 5.35 12.11 -2.11
N ASN A 109 4.58 13.20 -2.11
CA ASN A 109 5.10 14.53 -2.44
C ASN A 109 6.23 14.94 -1.48
N THR A 110 6.07 14.68 -0.18
CA THR A 110 7.09 14.92 0.84
C THR A 110 8.36 14.11 0.55
N CYS A 111 8.21 12.83 0.23
CA CYS A 111 9.31 11.94 -0.06
C CYS A 111 10.03 12.28 -1.37
N VAL A 112 9.31 12.71 -2.41
CA VAL A 112 9.91 13.20 -3.66
C VAL A 112 10.73 14.46 -3.39
N GLU A 113 10.22 15.39 -2.58
CA GLU A 113 10.97 16.58 -2.18
C GLU A 113 12.27 16.20 -1.45
N ARG A 114 12.21 15.27 -0.48
CA ARG A 114 13.41 14.76 0.22
C ARG A 114 14.37 14.05 -0.74
N PHE A 115 13.86 13.23 -1.67
CA PHE A 115 14.68 12.50 -2.63
C PHE A 115 15.47 13.44 -3.56
N THR A 116 14.79 14.46 -4.11
CA THR A 116 15.42 15.45 -4.99
C THR A 116 16.48 16.30 -4.27
N LYS A 117 16.37 16.45 -2.94
CA LYS A 117 17.36 17.09 -2.08
C LYS A 117 18.48 16.14 -1.59
N GLY A 118 18.42 14.85 -1.93
CA GLY A 118 19.40 13.84 -1.48
C GLY A 118 19.27 13.48 0.00
N GLN A 119 18.06 13.54 0.56
CA GLN A 119 17.75 13.34 1.98
C GLN A 119 17.05 12.01 2.27
N LEU A 120 17.04 11.07 1.32
CA LEU A 120 16.51 9.70 1.47
C LEU A 120 17.62 8.66 1.45
#